data_AF-A0A453LTK8-F1
#
_entry.id   AF-A0A453LTK8-F1
#
_cell.length_a   1.000
_cell.length_b   1.000
_cell.length_c   1.000
_cell.angle_alpha   90.00
_cell.angle_beta   90.00
_cell.angle_gamma   90.00
#
_symmetry.space_group_name_H-M   'P 1'
#
loop_
_entity.id
_entity.type
_entity.pdbx_description
1 polymer ?
#
loop_
_entity_poly.entity_id
_entity_poly.type
_entity_poly.pdbx_seq_one_letter_code
_entity_poly.pdbx_strand_id
1 'polypeptide(L)'
;PTVGMDQAPQDVLAEVLRRLAPRSLAACRCVCKGWRAVVDANRLLRADLLPLTVDGIFYETCPYNIPMLFSSPATGRRVTGKLDYLDWPLNDVFPIMDCCNGLLLMCDHVVNPATRQWVRLPPLPPSCTAAGCTRCSNENRYLAYDPALSPHYEVFLIPNIPFKLPTGHICMHICDDDDESVSAMEWPPSPYIVHVFSSKTGCWKERPLLREGEAAGTVADVKAVYHTVSFFLYAAYWKDALYVR
;
A
#
# COMPACT_ATOMS: atom_id res chain seq x y z
N PRO A 1 -30.33 32.38 22.50
CA PRO A 1 -30.06 32.41 21.04
C PRO A 1 -28.86 31.51 20.70
N THR A 2 -29.14 30.22 20.50
CA THR A 2 -28.17 29.27 19.96
C THR A 2 -28.19 29.41 18.44
N VAL A 3 -27.16 30.04 17.87
CA VAL A 3 -26.98 30.10 16.40
C VAL A 3 -26.65 28.68 15.95
N GLY A 4 -27.67 27.97 15.48
CA GLY A 4 -27.50 26.67 14.85
C GLY A 4 -26.77 26.84 13.51
N MET A 5 -25.86 25.93 13.21
CA MET A 5 -25.17 25.83 11.91
C MET A 5 -26.13 25.64 10.70
N ASP A 6 -27.44 25.55 10.93
CA ASP A 6 -28.49 25.45 9.90
C ASP A 6 -28.68 26.72 9.06
N GLN A 7 -27.97 27.82 9.34
CA GLN A 7 -28.00 29.06 8.54
C GLN A 7 -26.70 29.34 7.75
N ALA A 8 -25.73 28.43 7.75
CA ALA A 8 -24.56 28.60 6.88
C ALA A 8 -25.01 28.56 5.41
N PRO A 9 -24.60 29.53 4.57
CA PRO A 9 -24.87 29.49 3.14
C PRO A 9 -24.43 28.13 2.56
N GLN A 10 -25.28 27.47 1.77
CA GLN A 10 -25.02 26.10 1.29
C GLN A 10 -23.69 25.98 0.53
N ASP A 11 -23.24 27.05 -0.09
CA ASP A 11 -21.94 27.25 -0.73
C ASP A 11 -20.77 27.20 0.25
N VAL A 12 -20.90 27.84 1.41
CA VAL A 12 -19.88 27.79 2.49
C VAL A 12 -19.84 26.39 3.09
N LEU A 13 -21.00 25.78 3.35
CA LEU A 13 -21.07 24.39 3.85
C LEU A 13 -20.47 23.41 2.83
N ALA A 14 -20.75 23.57 1.54
CA ALA A 14 -20.16 22.74 0.49
C ALA A 14 -18.63 22.87 0.46
N GLU A 15 -18.09 24.07 0.65
CA GLU A 15 -16.65 24.33 0.67
C GLU A 15 -15.97 23.72 1.91
N VAL A 16 -16.63 23.74 3.07
CA VAL A 16 -16.15 23.04 4.27
C VAL A 16 -16.16 21.53 4.05
N LEU A 17 -17.27 21.00 3.54
CA LEU A 17 -17.42 19.55 3.29
C LEU A 17 -16.44 19.04 2.24
N ARG A 18 -16.12 19.81 1.18
CA ARG A 18 -15.12 19.45 0.15
C ARG A 18 -13.73 19.14 0.70
N ARG A 19 -13.39 19.68 1.88
CA ARG A 19 -12.07 19.49 2.51
C ARG A 19 -12.01 18.22 3.35
N LEU A 20 -13.14 17.56 3.58
CA LEU A 20 -13.21 16.33 4.36
C LEU A 20 -12.82 15.13 3.50
N ALA A 21 -12.20 14.13 4.12
CA ALA A 21 -11.95 12.84 3.50
C ALA A 21 -13.29 12.18 3.08
N PRO A 22 -13.33 11.37 2.00
CA PRO A 22 -14.57 10.77 1.51
C PRO A 22 -15.36 9.98 2.57
N ARG A 23 -14.69 9.28 3.50
CA ARG A 23 -15.34 8.59 4.63
C ARG A 23 -16.08 9.56 5.56
N SER A 24 -15.47 10.70 5.86
CA SER A 24 -16.09 11.76 6.66
C SER A 24 -17.25 12.41 5.91
N LEU A 25 -17.13 12.61 4.60
CA LEU A 25 -18.23 13.04 3.73
C LEU A 25 -19.40 12.04 3.74
N ALA A 26 -19.13 10.73 3.72
CA ALA A 26 -20.15 9.69 3.80
C ALA A 26 -20.91 9.76 5.14
N ALA A 27 -20.18 9.98 6.24
CA ALA A 27 -20.79 10.20 7.55
C ALA A 27 -21.62 11.51 7.58
N CYS A 28 -21.09 12.60 7.02
CA CYS A 28 -21.77 13.90 6.89
C CYS A 28 -23.10 13.79 6.14
N ARG A 29 -23.15 12.97 5.08
CA ARG A 29 -24.36 12.67 4.31
C ARG A 29 -25.47 11.99 5.14
N CYS A 30 -25.11 11.37 6.26
CA CYS A 30 -26.03 10.70 7.18
C CYS A 30 -26.50 11.59 8.34
N VAL A 31 -25.89 12.76 8.57
CA VAL A 31 -26.18 13.65 9.72
C VAL A 31 -27.59 14.26 9.64
N CYS A 32 -27.94 14.93 8.54
CA CYS A 32 -29.26 15.51 8.35
C CYS A 32 -29.62 15.65 6.86
N LYS A 33 -30.89 15.99 6.57
CA LYS A 33 -31.38 16.17 5.18
C LYS A 33 -30.66 17.31 4.45
N GLY A 34 -30.33 18.40 5.15
CA GLY A 34 -29.62 19.55 4.56
C GLY A 34 -28.20 19.18 4.11
N TRP A 35 -27.46 18.49 4.97
CA TRP A 35 -26.10 18.03 4.65
C TRP A 35 -26.09 17.02 3.52
N ARG A 36 -27.04 16.08 3.51
CA ARG A 36 -27.23 15.14 2.39
C ARG A 36 -27.47 15.88 1.08
N ALA A 37 -28.36 16.87 1.08
CA ALA A 37 -28.67 17.65 -0.12
C ALA A 37 -27.43 18.38 -0.66
N VAL A 38 -26.62 18.98 0.22
CA VAL A 38 -25.38 19.65 -0.19
C VAL A 38 -24.36 18.66 -0.77
N VAL A 39 -24.15 17.50 -0.11
CA VAL A 39 -23.24 16.45 -0.59
C VAL A 39 -23.67 15.91 -1.95
N ASP A 40 -24.97 15.61 -2.12
CA ASP A 40 -25.51 15.01 -3.35
C ASP A 40 -25.56 16.03 -4.50
N ALA A 41 -26.01 17.26 -4.25
CA ALA A 41 -26.11 18.32 -5.27
C ALA A 41 -24.74 18.74 -5.82
N ASN A 42 -23.71 18.74 -4.97
CA ASN A 42 -22.34 19.09 -5.36
C ASN A 42 -21.51 17.86 -5.75
N ARG A 43 -22.07 16.64 -5.72
CA ARG A 43 -21.37 15.37 -5.99
C ARG A 43 -20.07 15.23 -5.19
N LEU A 44 -20.11 15.66 -3.92
CA LEU A 44 -18.91 15.67 -3.06
C LEU A 44 -18.46 14.25 -2.72
N LEU A 45 -19.43 13.33 -2.63
CA LEU A 45 -19.14 11.92 -2.46
C LEU A 45 -19.00 11.24 -3.82
N ARG A 46 -17.84 10.67 -4.08
CA ARG A 46 -17.64 9.78 -5.22
C ARG A 46 -18.34 8.44 -4.94
N ALA A 47 -19.41 8.16 -5.66
CA ALA A 47 -20.25 6.97 -5.48
C ALA A 47 -19.47 5.66 -5.72
N ASP A 48 -18.39 5.73 -6.49
CA ASP A 48 -17.37 4.69 -6.71
C ASP A 48 -16.53 4.35 -5.46
N LEU A 49 -16.72 5.06 -4.34
CA LEU A 49 -15.94 4.89 -3.10
C LEU A 49 -16.77 4.39 -1.90
N LEU A 50 -18.07 4.12 -2.11
CA LEU A 50 -18.95 3.48 -1.12
C LEU A 50 -18.65 1.98 -1.03
N PRO A 51 -19.08 1.24 0.03
CA PRO A 51 -18.68 -0.14 0.26
C PRO A 51 -18.87 -0.98 -1.00
N LEU A 52 -17.76 -1.23 -1.68
CA LEU A 52 -17.77 -1.87 -2.99
C LEU A 52 -18.07 -3.35 -2.75
N THR A 53 -19.12 -3.84 -3.41
CA THR A 53 -19.24 -5.29 -3.60
C THR A 53 -18.00 -5.78 -4.33
N VAL A 54 -17.46 -6.92 -3.93
CA VAL A 54 -16.34 -7.52 -4.65
C VAL A 54 -16.84 -7.93 -6.04
N ASP A 55 -16.43 -7.16 -7.04
CA ASP A 55 -16.91 -7.29 -8.42
C ASP A 55 -16.02 -8.21 -9.29
N GLY A 56 -14.83 -8.54 -8.78
CA GLY A 56 -13.86 -9.45 -9.39
C GLY A 56 -12.64 -9.71 -8.52
N ILE A 57 -11.88 -10.74 -8.87
CA ILE A 57 -10.68 -11.23 -8.20
C ILE A 57 -9.60 -11.45 -9.25
N PHE A 58 -8.44 -10.82 -9.05
CA PHE A 58 -7.24 -11.16 -9.79
C PHE A 58 -6.55 -12.35 -9.14
N TYR A 59 -6.09 -13.28 -9.95
CA TYR A 59 -5.32 -14.44 -9.50
C TYR A 59 -4.26 -14.78 -10.55
N GLU A 60 -3.21 -15.45 -10.11
CA GLU A 60 -2.12 -15.86 -10.99
C GLU A 60 -2.17 -17.37 -11.22
N THR A 61 -1.79 -17.79 -12.42
CA THR A 61 -1.69 -19.20 -12.76
C THR A 61 -0.23 -19.64 -12.79
N CYS A 62 0.13 -20.57 -11.91
CA CYS A 62 1.42 -21.24 -11.95
C CYS A 62 1.48 -22.18 -13.18
N PRO A 63 2.63 -22.31 -13.86
CA PRO A 63 3.94 -21.72 -13.52
C PRO A 63 4.23 -20.37 -14.18
N TYR A 64 3.31 -19.81 -14.95
CA TYR A 64 3.59 -18.69 -15.85
C TYR A 64 3.36 -17.30 -15.24
N ASN A 65 2.82 -17.22 -14.01
CA ASN A 65 2.48 -15.99 -13.30
C ASN A 65 1.63 -15.02 -14.14
N ILE A 66 0.79 -15.57 -15.03
CA ILE A 66 -0.06 -14.75 -15.88
C ILE A 66 -1.25 -14.27 -15.05
N PRO A 67 -1.46 -12.94 -14.91
CA PRO A 67 -2.62 -12.41 -14.22
C PRO A 67 -3.90 -12.78 -14.97
N MET A 68 -4.86 -13.35 -14.25
CA MET A 68 -6.19 -13.67 -14.73
C MET A 68 -7.23 -12.96 -13.88
N LEU A 69 -8.39 -12.66 -14.47
CA LEU A 69 -9.50 -12.01 -13.79
C LEU A 69 -10.69 -12.96 -13.74
N PHE A 70 -11.08 -13.35 -12.53
CA PHE A 70 -12.38 -13.93 -12.26
C PHE A 70 -13.35 -12.80 -11.89
N SER A 71 -14.41 -12.59 -12.66
CA SER A 71 -15.32 -11.47 -12.38
C SER A 71 -16.73 -11.72 -12.88
N SER A 72 -17.69 -10.91 -12.40
CA SER A 72 -19.05 -10.95 -12.95
C SER A 72 -19.05 -10.58 -14.44
N PRO A 73 -20.03 -11.03 -15.25
CA PRO A 73 -20.12 -10.65 -16.66
C PRO A 73 -20.17 -9.13 -16.90
N ALA A 74 -20.73 -8.36 -15.96
CA ALA A 74 -20.78 -6.90 -16.04
C ALA A 74 -19.41 -6.25 -15.78
N THR A 75 -18.61 -6.85 -14.92
CA THR A 75 -17.25 -6.40 -14.60
C THR A 75 -16.26 -6.81 -15.68
N GLY A 76 -16.34 -8.03 -16.19
CA GLY A 76 -15.47 -8.54 -17.25
C GLY A 76 -15.59 -7.82 -18.60
N ARG A 77 -16.65 -7.02 -18.79
CA ARG A 77 -16.78 -6.10 -19.93
C ARG A 77 -15.98 -4.81 -19.77
N ARG A 78 -15.65 -4.41 -18.54
CA ARG A 78 -15.01 -3.14 -18.19
C ARG A 78 -13.56 -3.32 -17.76
N VAL A 79 -13.28 -4.42 -17.05
CA VAL A 79 -11.96 -4.77 -16.53
C VAL A 79 -11.50 -6.05 -17.21
N THR A 80 -10.26 -6.06 -17.70
CA THR A 80 -9.65 -7.24 -18.32
C THR A 80 -8.48 -7.73 -17.49
N GLY A 81 -8.31 -9.05 -17.42
CA GLY A 81 -7.10 -9.67 -16.87
C GLY A 81 -5.87 -9.47 -17.76
N LYS A 82 -6.07 -9.13 -19.04
CA LYS A 82 -4.97 -8.88 -19.98
C LYS A 82 -4.34 -7.53 -19.69
N LEU A 83 -3.08 -7.55 -19.28
CA LEU A 83 -2.27 -6.36 -19.01
C LEU A 83 -1.44 -5.95 -20.24
N ASP A 84 -2.05 -6.02 -21.42
CA ASP A 84 -1.43 -5.76 -22.74
C ASP A 84 -1.07 -4.28 -23.00
N TYR A 85 -1.42 -3.40 -22.07
CA TYR A 85 -1.19 -1.96 -22.11
C TYR A 85 -0.01 -1.51 -21.26
N LEU A 86 0.66 -2.45 -20.57
CA LEU A 86 1.92 -2.19 -19.88
C LEU A 86 3.06 -2.11 -20.90
N ASP A 87 4.03 -1.25 -20.66
CA ASP A 87 5.20 -1.03 -21.54
C ASP A 87 6.30 -2.10 -21.38
N TRP A 88 5.94 -3.29 -20.88
CA TRP A 88 6.90 -4.33 -20.60
C TRP A 88 7.52 -4.92 -21.86
N PRO A 89 8.80 -5.35 -21.79
CA PRO A 89 9.34 -6.24 -22.80
C PRO A 89 8.45 -7.48 -22.91
N LEU A 90 8.05 -7.85 -24.12
CA LEU A 90 7.07 -8.91 -24.43
C LEU A 90 7.37 -10.31 -23.82
N ASN A 91 8.51 -10.49 -23.15
CA ASN A 91 8.97 -11.75 -22.56
C ASN A 91 9.07 -11.75 -21.03
N ASP A 92 8.85 -10.61 -20.35
CA ASP A 92 8.92 -10.53 -18.89
C ASP A 92 7.50 -10.50 -18.29
N VAL A 93 7.08 -11.61 -17.71
CA VAL A 93 5.85 -11.68 -16.90
C VAL A 93 6.24 -11.53 -15.44
N PHE A 94 5.93 -10.37 -14.86
CA PHE A 94 6.15 -10.12 -13.43
C PHE A 94 4.94 -10.57 -12.62
N PRO A 95 5.15 -11.24 -11.47
CA PRO A 95 4.05 -11.59 -10.58
C PRO A 95 3.44 -10.35 -9.93
N ILE A 96 2.18 -10.46 -9.54
CA ILE A 96 1.47 -9.56 -8.63
C ILE A 96 2.14 -9.70 -7.26
N MET A 97 2.85 -8.66 -6.87
CA MET A 97 3.53 -8.59 -5.58
C MET A 97 2.55 -8.26 -4.45
N ASP A 98 1.58 -7.38 -4.72
CA ASP A 98 0.55 -6.99 -3.77
C ASP A 98 -0.68 -6.43 -4.50
N CYS A 99 -1.83 -6.36 -3.81
CA CYS A 99 -3.00 -5.66 -4.31
C CYS A 99 -3.75 -4.93 -3.19
N CYS A 100 -4.30 -3.75 -3.50
CA CYS A 100 -5.03 -2.94 -2.53
C CYS A 100 -6.12 -2.11 -3.22
N ASN A 101 -7.39 -2.29 -2.80
CA ASN A 101 -8.56 -1.54 -3.29
C ASN A 101 -8.59 -1.34 -4.82
N GLY A 102 -8.32 -2.40 -5.58
CA GLY A 102 -8.38 -2.42 -7.04
C GLY A 102 -7.10 -2.00 -7.77
N LEU A 103 -6.05 -1.59 -7.04
CA LEU A 103 -4.72 -1.39 -7.58
C LEU A 103 -3.87 -2.66 -7.41
N LEU A 104 -3.01 -2.93 -8.39
CA LEU A 104 -2.04 -4.03 -8.37
C LEU A 104 -0.62 -3.46 -8.33
N LEU A 105 0.25 -4.08 -7.53
CA LEU A 105 1.68 -3.79 -7.51
C LEU A 105 2.41 -4.91 -8.23
N MET A 106 3.14 -4.56 -9.29
CA MET A 106 3.83 -5.53 -10.15
C MET A 106 5.21 -5.00 -10.51
N CYS A 107 6.27 -5.64 -10.03
CA CYS A 107 7.66 -5.17 -10.20
C CYS A 107 7.85 -3.70 -9.75
N ASP A 108 8.08 -2.78 -10.68
CA ASP A 108 8.20 -1.33 -10.49
C ASP A 108 6.95 -0.56 -10.94
N HIS A 109 5.81 -1.23 -11.12
CA HIS A 109 4.57 -0.63 -11.62
C HIS A 109 3.44 -0.72 -10.59
N VAL A 110 2.70 0.38 -10.45
CA VAL A 110 1.37 0.36 -9.85
C VAL A 110 0.35 0.45 -10.97
N VAL A 111 -0.49 -0.57 -11.07
CA VAL A 111 -1.41 -0.79 -12.17
C VAL A 111 -2.84 -0.59 -11.68
N ASN A 112 -3.64 0.12 -12.47
CA ASN A 112 -5.08 0.22 -12.32
C ASN A 112 -5.76 -0.52 -13.51
N PRO A 113 -6.16 -1.78 -13.32
CA PRO A 113 -6.81 -2.56 -14.37
C PRO A 113 -8.16 -2.01 -14.81
N ALA A 114 -8.86 -1.27 -13.95
CA ALA A 114 -10.17 -0.71 -14.27
C ALA A 114 -10.07 0.48 -15.23
N THR A 115 -8.99 1.25 -15.16
CA THR A 115 -8.76 2.39 -16.06
C THR A 115 -7.75 2.10 -17.18
N ARG A 116 -7.13 0.91 -17.17
CA ARG A 116 -6.01 0.54 -18.07
C ARG A 116 -4.87 1.56 -18.01
N GLN A 117 -4.57 2.03 -16.80
CA GLN A 117 -3.49 2.96 -16.55
C GLN A 117 -2.48 2.31 -15.61
N TRP A 118 -1.25 2.77 -15.71
CA TRP A 118 -0.17 2.37 -14.83
C TRP A 118 0.74 3.55 -14.58
N VAL A 119 1.51 3.45 -13.50
CA VAL A 119 2.58 4.39 -13.18
C VAL A 119 3.80 3.57 -12.81
N ARG A 120 4.92 3.89 -13.46
CA ARG A 120 6.22 3.35 -13.09
C ARG A 120 6.76 4.11 -11.89
N LEU A 121 7.10 3.37 -10.85
CA LEU A 121 7.72 3.89 -9.63
C LEU A 121 9.11 4.45 -9.99
N PRO A 122 9.54 5.54 -9.33
CA PRO A 122 10.90 6.02 -9.47
C PRO A 122 11.90 4.96 -8.98
N PRO A 123 13.17 5.02 -9.41
CA PRO A 123 14.20 4.10 -8.98
C PRO A 123 14.18 3.90 -7.48
N LEU A 124 14.34 2.64 -7.07
CA LEU A 124 14.26 2.28 -5.67
C LEU A 124 15.42 2.90 -4.91
N PRO A 125 15.18 3.35 -3.67
CA PRO A 125 16.28 3.71 -2.78
C PRO A 125 17.16 2.47 -2.57
N PRO A 126 18.48 2.67 -2.36
CA PRO A 126 19.39 1.59 -2.03
C PRO A 126 18.88 0.80 -0.83
N SER A 127 19.07 -0.51 -0.85
CA SER A 127 18.72 -1.42 0.24
C SER A 127 19.71 -1.36 1.41
N CYS A 128 20.90 -0.79 1.19
CA CYS A 128 21.97 -0.68 2.17
C CYS A 128 22.97 0.42 1.75
N THR A 129 23.90 0.78 2.63
CA THR A 129 24.87 1.87 2.40
C THR A 129 26.13 1.40 1.67
N ALA A 130 26.36 0.10 1.58
CA ALA A 130 27.51 -0.43 0.86
C ALA A 130 27.35 -0.23 -0.67
N ALA A 131 28.33 0.44 -1.26
CA ALA A 131 28.36 0.70 -2.69
C ALA A 131 28.38 -0.61 -3.50
N GLY A 132 27.44 -0.75 -4.45
CA GLY A 132 27.40 -1.89 -5.36
C GLY A 132 26.96 -3.21 -4.71
N CYS A 133 26.37 -3.18 -3.51
CA CYS A 133 25.88 -4.40 -2.88
C CYS A 133 24.73 -5.02 -3.70
N THR A 134 24.96 -6.24 -4.18
CA THR A 134 23.96 -7.07 -4.87
C THR A 134 23.30 -8.09 -3.95
N ARG A 135 23.77 -8.21 -2.70
CA ARG A 135 23.26 -9.18 -1.72
C ARG A 135 21.99 -8.68 -1.01
N CYS A 136 21.81 -7.37 -0.93
CA CYS A 136 20.67 -6.72 -0.30
C CYS A 136 19.64 -6.34 -1.36
N SER A 137 18.42 -6.87 -1.33
CA SER A 137 17.35 -6.49 -2.27
C SER A 137 16.10 -5.93 -1.55
N ASN A 138 15.56 -4.84 -2.09
CA ASN A 138 14.29 -4.24 -1.66
C ASN A 138 13.12 -4.88 -2.43
N GLU A 139 12.94 -6.18 -2.23
CA GLU A 139 11.89 -6.98 -2.89
C GLU A 139 10.54 -6.87 -2.18
N ASN A 140 10.53 -6.62 -0.87
CA ASN A 140 9.31 -6.56 -0.08
C ASN A 140 8.64 -5.20 -0.20
N ARG A 141 7.54 -5.17 -0.95
CA ARG A 141 6.80 -3.96 -1.22
C ARG A 141 5.33 -4.17 -0.98
N TYR A 142 4.70 -3.20 -0.33
CA TYR A 142 3.31 -3.30 0.06
C TYR A 142 2.56 -2.04 -0.31
N LEU A 143 1.37 -2.23 -0.88
CA LEU A 143 0.52 -1.16 -1.38
C LEU A 143 -0.51 -0.79 -0.30
N ALA A 144 -0.53 0.49 0.06
CA ALA A 144 -1.54 1.07 0.92
C ALA A 144 -2.37 2.06 0.13
N TYR A 145 -3.63 1.71 -0.10
CA TYR A 145 -4.56 2.56 -0.82
C TYR A 145 -5.96 2.38 -0.25
N ASP A 146 -6.55 3.43 0.31
CA ASP A 146 -7.97 3.49 0.58
C ASP A 146 -8.52 4.72 -0.14
N PRO A 147 -9.24 4.53 -1.25
CA PRO A 147 -9.75 5.66 -2.01
C PRO A 147 -10.81 6.44 -1.23
N ALA A 148 -11.43 5.84 -0.20
CA ALA A 148 -12.34 6.53 0.70
C ALA A 148 -11.62 7.46 1.71
N LEU A 149 -10.29 7.37 1.83
CA LEU A 149 -9.46 8.28 2.64
C LEU A 149 -8.71 9.29 1.77
N SER A 150 -8.09 8.83 0.68
CA SER A 150 -7.21 9.63 -0.16
C SER A 150 -7.24 9.15 -1.61
N PRO A 151 -7.20 10.04 -2.63
CA PRO A 151 -7.04 9.63 -4.02
C PRO A 151 -5.62 9.14 -4.33
N HIS A 152 -4.68 9.30 -3.39
CA HIS A 152 -3.29 8.89 -3.51
C HIS A 152 -3.02 7.60 -2.74
N TYR A 153 -2.20 6.74 -3.33
CA TYR A 153 -1.71 5.52 -2.71
C TYR A 153 -0.28 5.73 -2.21
N GLU A 154 0.13 4.88 -1.27
CA GLU A 154 1.50 4.77 -0.79
C GLU A 154 2.03 3.36 -1.08
N VAL A 155 3.34 3.24 -1.33
CA VAL A 155 4.04 1.96 -1.43
C VAL A 155 5.13 1.92 -0.36
N PHE A 156 5.09 0.92 0.50
CA PHE A 156 6.03 0.73 1.60
C PHE A 156 7.10 -0.28 1.20
N LEU A 157 8.36 0.09 1.32
CA LEU A 157 9.49 -0.85 1.31
C LEU A 157 9.78 -1.22 2.75
N ILE A 158 9.43 -2.45 3.12
CA ILE A 158 9.74 -2.98 4.44
C ILE A 158 10.91 -3.94 4.27
N PRO A 159 12.10 -3.62 4.81
CA PRO A 159 13.27 -4.48 4.67
C PRO A 159 12.96 -5.92 5.07
N ASN A 160 13.44 -6.87 4.26
CA ASN A 160 13.50 -8.26 4.70
C ASN A 160 14.65 -8.42 5.71
N ILE A 161 14.55 -9.40 6.60
CA ILE A 161 15.72 -9.90 7.35
C ILE A 161 16.29 -11.06 6.53
N PRO A 162 17.32 -10.86 5.69
CA PRO A 162 17.82 -11.94 4.85
C PRO A 162 18.44 -13.09 5.66
N PHE A 163 18.17 -14.30 5.18
CA PHE A 163 18.60 -15.58 5.76
C PHE A 163 20.10 -15.85 5.75
N LYS A 164 20.87 -15.18 4.88
CA LYS A 164 22.27 -15.51 4.57
C LYS A 164 23.26 -14.38 4.87
N LEU A 165 22.79 -13.29 5.49
CA LEU A 165 23.62 -12.13 5.75
C LEU A 165 23.56 -11.75 7.24
N PRO A 166 24.65 -11.16 7.76
CA PRO A 166 24.60 -10.48 9.02
C PRO A 166 23.45 -9.49 9.10
N THR A 167 22.91 -9.36 10.31
CA THR A 167 21.56 -8.87 10.57
C THR A 167 21.39 -7.34 10.42
N GLY A 168 22.28 -6.62 9.74
CA GLY A 168 22.22 -5.16 9.63
C GLY A 168 21.07 -4.58 8.78
N HIS A 169 20.22 -5.41 8.17
CA HIS A 169 19.22 -4.97 7.19
C HIS A 169 18.05 -4.17 7.73
N ILE A 170 17.96 -4.05 9.05
CA ILE A 170 16.82 -3.41 9.69
C ILE A 170 16.92 -1.87 9.63
N CYS A 171 18.12 -1.36 9.33
CA CYS A 171 18.43 0.04 9.04
C CYS A 171 19.68 0.08 8.12
N MET A 172 19.57 0.53 6.86
CA MET A 172 20.67 0.98 5.97
C MET A 172 22.13 0.63 6.41
N HIS A 173 22.53 -0.65 6.36
CA HIS A 173 23.81 -1.15 6.91
C HIS A 173 24.93 -1.32 5.87
N ILE A 174 26.16 -1.59 6.33
CA ILE A 174 27.37 -1.89 5.56
C ILE A 174 27.60 -3.41 5.53
N CYS A 175 27.54 -4.06 4.37
CA CYS A 175 27.34 -5.51 4.18
C CYS A 175 28.39 -6.52 4.71
N ASP A 176 29.31 -6.15 5.61
CA ASP A 176 30.47 -6.98 5.95
C ASP A 176 30.64 -7.32 7.44
N ASP A 177 29.76 -6.87 8.34
CA ASP A 177 29.88 -7.17 9.78
C ASP A 177 28.97 -8.34 10.20
N ASP A 178 29.52 -9.57 10.27
CA ASP A 178 28.98 -10.73 11.00
C ASP A 178 28.90 -10.42 12.51
N ASP A 179 28.07 -9.46 12.89
CA ASP A 179 27.99 -8.98 14.26
C ASP A 179 26.92 -9.74 15.05
N GLU A 180 27.39 -10.57 15.97
CA GLU A 180 26.60 -11.29 16.97
C GLU A 180 25.67 -10.33 17.74
N SER A 181 26.04 -9.04 17.86
CA SER A 181 25.24 -7.99 18.48
C SER A 181 23.88 -7.77 17.82
N VAL A 182 23.79 -7.96 16.49
CA VAL A 182 22.58 -7.63 15.73
C VAL A 182 21.55 -8.74 15.81
N SER A 183 21.98 -9.98 16.04
CA SER A 183 21.08 -11.11 16.31
C SER A 183 20.34 -10.96 17.65
N ALA A 184 20.98 -10.31 18.64
CA ALA A 184 20.41 -10.05 19.96
C ALA A 184 19.52 -8.79 20.00
N MET A 185 19.45 -8.00 18.92
CA MET A 185 18.61 -6.79 18.90
C MET A 185 17.13 -7.12 19.00
N GLU A 186 16.38 -6.23 19.65
CA GLU A 186 14.93 -6.30 19.74
C GLU A 186 14.26 -6.17 18.37
N TRP A 187 13.24 -6.99 18.13
CA TRP A 187 12.44 -6.97 16.92
C TRP A 187 10.97 -6.55 17.17
N PRO A 188 10.35 -5.77 16.27
CA PRO A 188 11.03 -4.90 15.30
C PRO A 188 11.82 -3.83 16.06
N PRO A 189 12.95 -3.32 15.55
CA PRO A 189 13.67 -2.26 16.23
C PRO A 189 12.83 -0.99 16.31
N SER A 190 13.24 -0.07 17.18
CA SER A 190 12.55 1.19 17.38
C SER A 190 13.59 2.31 17.50
N PRO A 191 13.63 3.28 16.58
CA PRO A 191 12.76 3.42 15.41
C PRO A 191 13.07 2.38 14.31
N TYR A 192 12.01 1.94 13.61
CA TYR A 192 12.12 1.14 12.39
C TYR A 192 12.00 2.04 11.16
N ILE A 193 13.08 2.26 10.44
CA ILE A 193 13.12 3.19 9.31
C ILE A 193 12.74 2.46 8.02
N VAL A 194 11.66 2.90 7.39
CA VAL A 194 11.19 2.35 6.10
C VAL A 194 11.20 3.42 5.03
N HIS A 195 11.25 3.01 3.77
CA HIS A 195 11.07 3.92 2.63
C HIS A 195 9.63 3.84 2.13
N VAL A 196 8.99 5.00 1.97
CA VAL A 196 7.60 5.11 1.53
C VAL A 196 7.54 5.98 0.28
N PHE A 197 7.03 5.41 -0.81
CA PHE A 197 6.63 6.18 -1.99
C PHE A 197 5.24 6.72 -1.76
N SER A 198 4.99 7.97 -2.16
CA SER A 198 3.65 8.56 -2.15
C SER A 198 3.29 9.04 -3.54
N SER A 199 2.17 8.56 -4.09
CA SER A 199 1.70 8.99 -5.42
C SER A 199 1.27 10.46 -5.46
N LYS A 200 1.11 11.09 -4.30
CA LYS A 200 0.89 12.55 -4.18
C LYS A 200 2.16 13.34 -4.53
N THR A 201 3.33 12.82 -4.17
CA THR A 201 4.61 13.51 -4.35
C THR A 201 5.45 12.95 -5.49
N GLY A 202 5.19 11.70 -5.89
CA GLY A 202 6.00 11.00 -6.89
C GLY A 202 7.41 10.64 -6.41
N CYS A 203 7.67 10.64 -5.09
CA CYS A 203 9.01 10.41 -4.55
C CYS A 203 9.00 9.39 -3.39
N TRP A 204 10.13 8.71 -3.22
CA TRP A 204 10.47 7.93 -2.03
C TRP A 204 10.92 8.86 -0.90
N LYS A 205 10.48 8.57 0.33
CA LYS A 205 10.95 9.25 1.55
C LYS A 205 11.14 8.25 2.67
N GLU A 206 12.15 8.46 3.50
CA GLU A 206 12.30 7.72 4.76
C GLU A 206 11.18 8.12 5.73
N ARG A 207 10.65 7.12 6.43
CA ARG A 207 9.63 7.26 7.47
C ARG A 207 10.05 6.41 8.67
N PRO A 208 10.38 7.02 9.82
CA PRO A 208 10.63 6.27 11.05
C PRO A 208 9.29 5.81 11.64
N LEU A 209 9.18 4.51 11.91
CA LEU A 209 8.05 3.90 12.61
C LEU A 209 8.49 3.59 14.04
N LEU A 210 7.71 4.04 15.02
CA LEU A 210 7.97 3.73 16.42
C LEU A 210 7.21 2.47 16.80
N ARG A 211 7.90 1.56 17.48
CA ARG A 211 7.26 0.39 18.06
C ARG A 211 6.33 0.81 19.19
N GLU A 212 5.09 0.34 19.14
CA GLU A 212 4.13 0.46 20.23
C GLU A 212 4.12 -0.85 21.03
N GLY A 213 4.41 -0.77 22.32
CA GLY A 213 4.52 -1.95 23.19
C GLY A 213 5.91 -2.59 23.24
N GLU A 214 5.96 -3.79 23.80
CA GLU A 214 7.19 -4.57 23.98
C GLU A 214 7.70 -5.14 22.66
N ALA A 215 9.00 -5.47 22.62
CA ALA A 215 9.57 -6.18 21.49
C ALA A 215 8.92 -7.57 21.33
N ALA A 216 8.69 -7.98 20.09
CA ALA A 216 8.15 -9.31 19.75
C ALA A 216 9.16 -10.44 20.00
N GLY A 217 10.42 -10.10 20.26
CA GLY A 217 11.53 -11.01 20.47
C GLY A 217 12.83 -10.37 20.02
N THR A 218 13.83 -11.19 19.76
CA THR A 218 15.08 -10.78 19.13
C THR A 218 15.05 -11.06 17.64
N VAL A 219 15.99 -10.49 16.89
CA VAL A 219 16.11 -10.82 15.47
C VAL A 219 16.47 -12.30 15.24
N ALA A 220 17.21 -12.91 16.17
CA ALA A 220 17.49 -14.34 16.14
C ALA A 220 16.20 -15.18 16.19
N ASP A 221 15.25 -14.79 17.04
CA ASP A 221 13.96 -15.48 17.17
C ASP A 221 13.18 -15.44 15.86
N VAL A 222 13.17 -14.28 15.20
CA VAL A 222 12.53 -14.10 13.90
C VAL A 222 13.17 -15.00 12.84
N LYS A 223 14.51 -15.02 12.74
CA LYS A 223 15.24 -15.90 11.82
C LYS A 223 14.88 -17.37 12.02
N ALA A 224 14.79 -17.84 13.27
CA ALA A 224 14.47 -19.22 13.60
C ALA A 224 13.08 -19.65 13.07
N VAL A 225 12.07 -18.77 13.16
CA VAL A 225 10.72 -19.04 12.66
C VAL A 225 10.71 -19.13 11.13
N TYR A 226 11.40 -18.23 10.44
CA TYR A 226 11.44 -18.20 8.99
C TYR A 226 12.08 -19.45 8.36
N HIS A 227 12.98 -20.16 9.05
CA HIS A 227 13.53 -21.44 8.58
C HIS A 227 12.47 -22.55 8.43
N THR A 228 11.30 -22.40 9.05
CA THR A 228 10.25 -23.42 9.07
C THR A 228 9.05 -23.10 8.15
N VAL A 229 8.92 -21.86 7.69
CA VAL A 229 7.77 -21.40 6.89
C VAL A 229 8.26 -20.54 5.73
N SER A 230 8.47 -21.19 4.59
CA SER A 230 8.66 -20.52 3.30
C SER A 230 7.33 -19.95 2.83
N PHE A 231 6.86 -18.83 3.37
CA PHE A 231 5.65 -18.20 2.87
C PHE A 231 5.82 -16.71 2.64
N PHE A 232 5.43 -16.33 1.43
CA PHE A 232 5.00 -15.03 0.98
C PHE A 232 4.59 -14.13 2.14
N LEU A 233 5.31 -13.02 2.30
CA LEU A 233 4.95 -11.99 3.26
C LEU A 233 3.67 -11.34 2.73
N TYR A 234 2.53 -11.69 3.33
CA TYR A 234 1.25 -11.10 2.98
C TYR A 234 1.08 -9.79 3.73
N ALA A 235 0.55 -8.79 3.05
CA ALA A 235 0.07 -7.58 3.69
C ALA A 235 -1.44 -7.41 3.52
N ALA A 236 -2.03 -6.69 4.46
CA ALA A 236 -3.39 -6.20 4.34
C ALA A 236 -3.39 -4.75 4.82
N TYR A 237 -3.97 -3.86 4.02
CA TYR A 237 -4.23 -2.49 4.45
C TYR A 237 -5.68 -2.37 4.88
N TRP A 238 -5.89 -2.00 6.15
CA TRP A 238 -7.22 -1.92 6.74
C TRP A 238 -7.29 -0.81 7.79
N LYS A 239 -8.34 0.03 7.70
CA LYS A 239 -8.60 1.14 8.64
C LYS A 239 -7.37 2.03 8.89
N ASP A 240 -6.70 2.44 7.81
CA ASP A 240 -5.51 3.29 7.88
C ASP A 240 -4.27 2.65 8.53
N ALA A 241 -4.25 1.32 8.63
CA ALA A 241 -3.11 0.55 9.11
C ALA A 241 -2.70 -0.50 8.08
N LEU A 242 -1.39 -0.61 7.86
CA LEU A 242 -0.79 -1.68 7.06
C LEU A 242 -0.33 -2.80 7.99
N TYR A 243 -0.90 -3.98 7.82
CA TYR A 243 -0.52 -5.19 8.54
C TYR A 243 0.39 -6.00 7.63
N VAL A 244 1.56 -6.36 8.12
CA VAL A 244 2.54 -7.18 7.39
C VAL A 244 2.93 -8.34 8.28
N ARG A 245 2.96 -9.54 7.70
CA ARG A 245 3.33 -10.79 8.37
C ARG A 245 4.74 -11.19 8.00
#